data_AF-A0A838RFZ9-F1
#
_entry.id   AF-A0A838RFZ9-F1
#
_cell.length_a   1.000
_cell.length_b   1.000
_cell.length_c   1.000
_cell.angle_alpha   90.00
_cell.angle_beta   90.00
_cell.angle_gamma   90.00
#
_symmetry.space_group_name_H-M   'P 1'
#
loop_
_entity.id
_entity.type
_entity.pdbx_description
1 polymer ?
#
loop_
_entity_poly.entity_id
_entity_poly.type
_entity_poly.pdbx_seq_one_letter_code
_entity_poly.pdbx_strand_id
1 'polypeptide(L)'
;MSVAFNLFVLKQHLQLTLGEEISWSQIAREADLHRNTVERIAHNQTDRIDLVTLAKLVMFFQSKGVEINAGDLFTTDSAKNEAGTA
;
A
#
# COMPACT_ATOMS: atom_id res chain seq x y z
N MET A 1 -3.37 10.21 -18.07
CA MET A 1 -2.53 9.85 -16.90
C MET A 1 -3.47 9.66 -15.72
N SER A 2 -3.63 8.44 -15.24
CA SER A 2 -4.42 8.15 -14.04
C SER A 2 -3.47 7.86 -12.87
N VAL A 3 -3.92 8.15 -11.65
CA VAL A 3 -3.21 7.81 -10.40
C VAL A 3 -4.03 6.76 -9.68
N ALA A 4 -3.36 5.72 -9.21
CA ALA A 4 -3.94 4.61 -8.46
C ALA A 4 -3.11 4.37 -7.18
N PHE A 5 -3.70 3.73 -6.18
CA PHE A 5 -2.99 3.20 -5.04
C PHE A 5 -2.20 1.95 -5.40
N ASN A 6 -0.98 1.88 -4.87
CA ASN A 6 -0.01 0.80 -5.08
C ASN A 6 0.02 -0.21 -3.92
N LEU A 7 -0.96 -0.16 -3.02
CA LEU A 7 -0.93 -0.87 -1.75
C LEU A 7 -0.86 -2.41 -1.91
N PHE A 8 -1.42 -2.95 -2.99
CA PHE A 8 -1.31 -4.37 -3.34
C PHE A 8 0.14 -4.81 -3.58
N VAL A 9 0.89 -4.04 -4.36
CA VAL A 9 2.29 -4.33 -4.68
C VAL A 9 3.16 -4.15 -3.44
N LEU A 10 2.95 -3.09 -2.67
CA LEU A 10 3.67 -2.86 -1.41
C LEU A 10 3.46 -4.00 -0.40
N LYS A 11 2.24 -4.56 -0.34
CA LYS A 11 1.97 -5.77 0.46
C LYS A 11 2.78 -6.98 -0.03
N GLN A 12 2.90 -7.19 -1.33
CA GLN A 12 3.72 -8.29 -1.87
C GLN A 12 5.19 -8.11 -1.50
N HIS A 13 5.75 -6.91 -1.65
CA HIS A 13 7.11 -6.62 -1.22
C HIS A 13 7.31 -6.89 0.27
N LEU A 14 6.38 -6.41 1.11
CA LEU A 14 6.42 -6.66 2.54
C LEU A 14 6.44 -8.16 2.88
N GLN A 15 5.60 -8.97 2.21
CA GLN A 15 5.60 -10.42 2.41
C GLN A 15 6.94 -11.06 2.04
N LEU A 16 7.57 -10.62 0.95
CA LEU A 16 8.89 -11.09 0.55
C LEU A 16 9.96 -10.69 1.59
N THR A 17 9.86 -9.47 2.16
CA THR A 17 10.77 -8.99 3.20
C THR A 17 10.61 -9.77 4.51
N LEU A 18 9.37 -10.07 4.91
CA LEU A 18 9.09 -10.76 6.17
C LEU A 18 9.21 -12.29 6.07
N GLY A 19 9.11 -12.86 4.86
CA GLY A 19 9.07 -14.30 4.66
C GLY A 19 7.78 -14.98 5.13
N GLU A 20 6.70 -14.19 5.35
CA GLU A 20 5.40 -14.68 5.78
C GLU A 20 4.25 -13.98 5.04
N GLU A 21 3.08 -14.63 5.02
CA GLU A 21 1.87 -14.00 4.49
C GLU A 21 1.31 -12.99 5.48
N ILE A 22 0.91 -11.82 4.96
CA ILE A 22 0.22 -10.80 5.74
C ILE A 22 -1.19 -10.59 5.18
N SER A 23 -2.18 -10.40 6.05
CA SER A 23 -3.56 -10.11 5.64
C SER A 23 -3.88 -8.62 5.67
N TRP A 24 -4.90 -8.18 4.93
CA TRP A 24 -5.39 -6.80 5.00
C TRP A 24 -5.88 -6.41 6.39
N SER A 25 -6.53 -7.35 7.09
CA SER A 25 -6.97 -7.17 8.48
C SER A 25 -5.79 -6.94 9.42
N GLN A 26 -4.67 -7.63 9.20
CA GLN A 26 -3.46 -7.44 9.99
C GLN A 26 -2.83 -6.07 9.73
N ILE A 27 -2.69 -5.67 8.47
CA ILE A 27 -2.20 -4.33 8.10
C ILE A 27 -3.07 -3.26 8.75
N ALA A 28 -4.40 -3.39 8.66
CA ALA A 28 -5.34 -2.44 9.26
C ALA A 28 -5.16 -2.33 10.78
N ARG A 29 -5.06 -3.47 11.47
CA ARG A 29 -4.87 -3.51 12.93
C ARG A 29 -3.54 -2.85 13.35
N GLU A 30 -2.45 -3.18 12.64
CA GLU A 30 -1.11 -2.69 13.01
C GLU A 30 -0.86 -1.24 12.59
N ALA A 31 -1.53 -0.75 11.54
CA ALA A 31 -1.51 0.64 11.12
C ALA A 31 -2.52 1.53 11.88
N ASP A 32 -3.30 0.96 12.82
CA ASP A 32 -4.40 1.65 13.51
C ASP A 32 -5.42 2.27 12.52
N LEU A 33 -5.89 1.45 11.57
CA LEU A 33 -6.85 1.82 10.54
C LEU A 33 -8.06 0.88 10.57
N HIS A 34 -9.21 1.38 10.14
CA HIS A 34 -10.37 0.52 9.93
C HIS A 34 -10.11 -0.43 8.75
N ARG A 35 -10.44 -1.72 8.91
CA ARG A 35 -10.23 -2.74 7.86
C ARG A 35 -10.78 -2.33 6.49
N ASN A 36 -12.02 -1.83 6.47
CA ASN A 36 -12.67 -1.36 5.23
C ASN A 36 -11.88 -0.24 4.53
N THR A 37 -11.18 0.63 5.27
CA THR A 37 -10.34 1.68 4.67
C THR A 37 -9.18 1.05 3.91
N VAL A 38 -8.46 0.12 4.53
CA VAL A 38 -7.33 -0.57 3.90
C VAL A 38 -7.77 -1.38 2.67
N GLU A 39 -8.87 -2.14 2.77
CA GLU A 39 -9.38 -2.92 1.65
C GLU A 39 -9.82 -2.03 0.48
N ARG A 40 -10.56 -0.95 0.74
CA ARG A 40 -10.95 -0.01 -0.33
C ARG A 40 -9.75 0.68 -0.97
N ILE A 41 -8.69 0.99 -0.22
CA ILE A 41 -7.45 1.53 -0.78
C ILE A 41 -6.76 0.48 -1.66
N ALA A 42 -6.62 -0.75 -1.17
CA ALA A 42 -5.98 -1.85 -1.91
C ALA A 42 -6.71 -2.16 -3.22
N HIS A 43 -8.03 -2.02 -3.25
CA HIS A 43 -8.86 -2.23 -4.43
C HIS A 43 -9.09 -0.97 -5.28
N ASN A 44 -8.43 0.15 -4.97
CA ASN A 44 -8.63 1.42 -5.69
C ASN A 44 -10.09 1.91 -5.70
N GLN A 45 -10.86 1.59 -4.67
CA GLN A 45 -12.27 1.97 -4.49
C GLN A 45 -12.44 3.24 -3.63
N THR A 46 -11.41 4.09 -3.63
CA THR A 46 -11.32 5.30 -2.80
C THR A 46 -10.85 6.47 -3.65
N ASP A 47 -11.67 7.50 -3.78
CA ASP A 47 -11.32 8.70 -4.55
C ASP A 47 -10.57 9.75 -3.73
N ARG A 48 -10.65 9.66 -2.39
CA ARG A 48 -10.09 10.62 -1.44
C ARG A 48 -9.52 9.92 -0.23
N ILE A 49 -8.34 10.34 0.20
CA ILE A 49 -7.66 9.84 1.39
C ILE A 49 -7.08 11.03 2.15
N ASP A 50 -7.19 11.00 3.48
CA ASP A 50 -6.59 12.03 4.33
C ASP A 50 -5.10 11.74 4.59
N LEU A 51 -4.37 12.78 4.99
CA LEU A 51 -2.94 12.70 5.27
C LEU A 51 -2.63 11.80 6.47
N VAL A 52 -3.55 11.64 7.42
CA VAL A 52 -3.34 10.80 8.61
C VAL A 52 -3.31 9.33 8.21
N THR A 53 -4.22 8.92 7.33
CA THR A 53 -4.29 7.56 6.78
C THR A 53 -3.04 7.25 5.97
N LEU A 54 -2.58 8.20 5.14
CA LEU A 54 -1.32 8.05 4.40
C LEU A 54 -0.12 7.90 5.34
N ALA A 55 -0.01 8.77 6.35
CA ALA A 55 1.08 8.72 7.31
C ALA A 55 1.10 7.39 8.09
N LYS A 56 -0.07 6.91 8.52
CA LYS A 56 -0.21 5.61 9.19
C LYS A 56 0.27 4.45 8.34
N LEU A 57 -0.08 4.43 7.05
CA LEU A 57 0.40 3.40 6.12
C LEU A 57 1.91 3.47 5.94
N VAL A 58 2.48 4.67 5.71
CA VAL A 58 3.93 4.86 5.59
C VAL A 58 4.66 4.37 6.85
N MET A 59 4.21 4.81 8.03
CA MET A 59 4.79 4.40 9.31
C MET A 59 4.69 2.88 9.52
N PHE A 60 3.57 2.26 9.12
CA PHE A 60 3.43 0.81 9.18
C PHE A 60 4.50 0.10 8.35
N PHE A 61 4.66 0.45 7.06
CA PHE A 61 5.68 -0.18 6.21
C PHE A 61 7.10 0.07 6.73
N GLN A 62 7.41 1.29 7.15
CA GLN A 62 8.72 1.63 7.73
C GLN A 62 9.00 0.83 9.01
N SER A 63 8.01 0.63 9.87
CA SER A 63 8.14 -0.18 11.09
C SER A 63 8.46 -1.66 10.81
N LYS A 64 8.19 -2.13 9.58
CA LYS A 64 8.46 -3.49 9.11
C LYS A 64 9.74 -3.60 8.27
N GLY A 65 10.54 -2.54 8.21
CA GLY A 65 11.77 -2.50 7.43
C GLY A 65 11.56 -2.27 5.93
N VAL A 66 10.38 -1.81 5.52
CA VAL A 66 10.09 -1.41 4.14
C VAL A 66 10.20 0.11 4.05
N GLU A 67 11.33 0.59 3.53
CA GLU A 67 11.60 2.02 3.37
C GLU A 67 10.79 2.60 2.20
N ILE A 68 9.70 3.27 2.53
CA ILE A 68 8.86 3.99 1.57
C ILE A 68 8.56 5.42 2.03
N ASN A 69 8.18 6.26 1.07
CA ASN A 69 7.62 7.58 1.26
C ASN A 69 6.14 7.63 0.81
N ALA A 70 5.49 8.78 1.00
CA ALA A 70 4.07 8.93 0.64
C ALA A 70 3.79 8.74 -0.86
N GLY A 71 4.74 9.06 -1.74
CA GLY A 71 4.61 8.90 -3.19
C GLY A 71 4.55 7.43 -3.60
N ASP A 72 5.26 6.54 -2.91
CA ASP A 72 5.30 5.10 -3.22
C ASP A 72 3.97 4.39 -2.96
N LEU A 73 3.08 5.01 -2.16
CA LEU A 73 1.70 4.55 -1.97
C LEU A 73 0.86 4.69 -3.24
N PHE A 74 1.34 5.44 -4.24
CA PHE A 74 0.67 5.70 -5.49
C PHE A 74 1.46 5.13 -6.67
N THR A 75 0.74 4.87 -7.74
CA THR A 75 1.28 4.45 -9.04
C THR A 75 0.52 5.15 -10.14
N THR A 76 1.09 5.21 -11.34
CA THR A 76 0.46 5.78 -12.53
C THR A 76 0.34 4.71 -13.59
N ASP A 77 -0.67 4.82 -14.47
CA ASP A 77 -0.87 3.83 -15.56
C ASP A 77 0.37 3.66 -16.46
N SER A 78 1.23 4.69 -16.55
CA SER A 78 2.50 4.60 -17.30
C SER A 78 3.47 3.57 -16.69
N ALA A 79 3.47 3.39 -15.37
CA ALA A 79 4.37 2.49 -14.66
C ALA A 79 3.93 1.00 -14.73
N LYS A 80 2.65 0.71 -14.95
CA LYS A 80 2.17 -0.68 -15.10
C LYS A 80 2.64 -1.34 -16.39
N ASN A 81 2.93 -0.56 -17.43
CA ASN A 81 3.35 -1.08 -18.74
C ASN A 81 4.83 -1.50 -18.79
N GLU A 82 5.65 -1.06 -17.83
CA GLU A 82 7.09 -1.39 -17.81
C GLU A 82 7.39 -2.65 -16.98
N ALA A 83 6.51 -3.03 -16.06
CA ALA A 83 6.64 -4.25 -15.25
C ALA A 83 6.12 -5.54 -15.94
N GLY A 84 5.63 -5.43 -17.18
CA GLY A 84 5.10 -6.53 -18.00
C GLY A 84 6.04 -7.05 -19.09
N THR A 85 7.29 -6.57 -19.13
CA THR A 85 8.32 -7.02 -20.08
C THR A 85 9.65 -7.19 -19.37
N ALA A 86 9.82 -8.32 -18.69
CA ALA A 86 11.12 -8.90 -18.35
C ALA A 86 10.96 -10.43 -18.23
#